data_AF-A0A952P8B3-F1
#
_entry.id   AF-A0A952P8B3-F1
#
_cell.length_a   1.000
_cell.length_b   1.000
_cell.length_c   1.000
_cell.angle_alpha   90.00
_cell.angle_beta   90.00
_cell.angle_gamma   90.00
#
_symmetry.space_group_name_H-M   'P 1'
#
loop_
_entity.id
_entity.type
_entity.pdbx_description
1 polymer ?
#
loop_
_entity_poly.entity_id
_entity_poly.type
_entity_poly.pdbx_seq_one_letter_code
_entity_poly.pdbx_strand_id
1 'polypeptide(L)' 'MASSVPEIDRNELLRIINLQDYDYRFYIFNELKKSLIFDRFEALLKTTKNDSLTYDEITEEVESVRKS' A
#
# COMPACT_ATOMS: atom_id res chain seq x y z
N MET A 1 -27.74 -13.28 -7.30
CA MET A 1 -27.72 -12.57 -6.01
C MET A 1 -26.32 -12.06 -5.81
N ALA A 2 -26.11 -10.74 -5.86
CA ALA A 2 -24.80 -10.17 -5.60
C ALA A 2 -24.54 -10.25 -4.09
N SER A 3 -23.56 -11.05 -3.68
CA SER A 3 -23.09 -11.04 -2.29
C SER A 3 -22.41 -9.69 -2.05
N SER A 4 -23.10 -8.79 -1.35
CA SER A 4 -22.52 -7.54 -0.87
C SER A 4 -21.37 -7.89 0.07
N VAL A 5 -20.14 -7.54 -0.33
CA VAL A 5 -18.96 -7.67 0.54
C VAL A 5 -19.24 -6.85 1.81
N PRO A 6 -19.24 -7.46 3.01
CA PRO A 6 -19.46 -6.72 4.24
C PRO A 6 -18.40 -5.64 4.37
N GLU A 7 -18.83 -4.39 4.47
CA GLU A 7 -17.94 -3.26 4.70
C GLU A 7 -17.45 -3.35 6.16
N ILE A 8 -16.19 -3.73 6.35
CA ILE A 8 -15.59 -3.84 7.69
C ILE A 8 -15.10 -2.46 8.12
N ASP A 9 -15.60 -1.99 9.27
CA ASP A 9 -15.12 -0.76 9.91
C ASP A 9 -13.63 -0.89 10.28
N ARG A 10 -12.88 0.22 10.17
CA ARG A 10 -11.44 0.26 10.47
C ARG A 10 -11.12 -0.24 11.87
N ASN A 11 -11.93 0.11 12.88
CA ASN A 11 -11.67 -0.29 14.26
C ASN A 11 -11.92 -1.79 14.46
N GLU A 12 -12.93 -2.33 13.77
CA GLU A 12 -13.22 -3.76 13.80
C GLU A 12 -12.12 -4.56 13.08
N LEU A 13 -11.61 -4.08 11.95
CA LEU A 13 -10.45 -4.67 11.28
C LEU A 13 -9.22 -4.69 12.21
N LEU A 14 -8.92 -3.57 12.87
CA LEU A 14 -7.79 -3.48 13.80
C LEU A 14 -7.96 -4.42 14.99
N ARG A 15 -9.18 -4.56 15.51
CA ARG A 15 -9.49 -5.50 16.58
C ARG A 15 -9.25 -6.94 16.14
N ILE A 16 -9.74 -7.34 14.96
CA ILE A 16 -9.54 -8.69 14.40
C ILE A 16 -8.05 -9.00 14.24
N ILE A 17 -7.28 -8.04 13.70
CA ILE A 17 -5.82 -8.18 13.52
C ILE A 17 -5.12 -8.32 14.88
N ASN A 18 -5.49 -7.53 15.88
CA ASN A 18 -4.88 -7.56 17.20
C ASN A 18 -5.15 -8.84 18.00
N LEU A 19 -6.18 -9.61 17.63
CA LEU A 19 -6.46 -10.92 18.22
C LEU A 19 -5.58 -12.04 17.65
N GLN A 20 -4.83 -11.79 16.58
CA GLN A 20 -3.97 -12.78 15.94
C GLN A 20 -2.58 -12.82 16.60
N ASP A 21 -1.88 -13.94 16.41
CA ASP A 21 -0.50 -14.08 16.84
C ASP A 21 0.44 -13.10 16.11
N TYR A 22 1.67 -12.99 16.61
CA TYR A 22 2.65 -12.04 16.07
C TYR A 22 2.99 -12.32 14.61
N ASP A 23 3.20 -13.59 14.23
CA ASP A 23 3.65 -13.97 12.90
C ASP A 23 2.56 -13.64 11.85
N TYR A 24 1.30 -13.90 12.19
CA TYR A 24 0.18 -13.57 11.34
C TYR A 24 -0.03 -12.06 11.21
N ARG A 25 0.10 -11.29 12.29
CA ARG A 25 0.06 -9.82 12.23
C ARG A 25 1.19 -9.26 11.36
N PHE A 26 2.39 -9.82 11.47
CA PHE A 26 3.54 -9.43 10.66
C PHE A 26 3.32 -9.75 9.17
N TYR A 27 2.73 -10.90 8.85
CA TYR A 27 2.32 -11.25 7.49
C TYR A 27 1.32 -10.24 6.91
N ILE A 28 0.24 -9.93 7.63
CA ILE A 28 -0.76 -8.93 7.19
C ILE A 28 -0.10 -7.58 6.95
N PHE A 29 0.76 -7.13 7.86
CA PHE A 29 1.49 -5.87 7.69
C PHE A 29 2.32 -5.84 6.39
N ASN A 30 3.03 -6.93 6.08
CA ASN A 30 3.84 -7.02 4.85
C ASN A 30 2.97 -7.01 3.59
N GLU A 31 1.83 -7.70 3.60
CA GLU A 31 0.90 -7.68 2.46
C GLU A 31 0.25 -6.30 2.26
N LEU A 32 -0.18 -5.65 3.35
CA LEU A 32 -0.70 -4.28 3.30
C LEU A 32 0.37 -3.30 2.82
N LYS A 33 1.61 -3.44 3.27
CA LYS A 33 2.74 -2.61 2.83
C LYS A 33 2.96 -2.72 1.32
N LYS A 34 2.86 -3.91 0.72
CA LYS A 34 2.99 -4.10 -0.73
C LYS A 34 1.90 -3.36 -1.51
N SER A 35 0.66 -3.42 -1.04
CA SER A 35 -0.49 -2.76 -1.67
C SER A 35 -0.42 -1.22 -1.53
N LEU A 36 -0.12 -0.74 -0.32
CA LEU A 36 -0.06 0.69 0.00
C LEU A 36 1.09 1.42 -0.72
N ILE A 37 2.18 0.72 -1.05
CA ILE A 37 3.27 1.30 -1.84
C ILE A 37 2.78 1.61 -3.26
N PHE A 38 2.00 0.73 -3.88
CA PHE A 38 1.53 0.94 -5.25
C PHE A 38 0.56 2.11 -5.35
N ASP A 39 -0.43 2.19 -4.46
CA ASP A 39 -1.41 3.29 -4.47
C ASP A 39 -0.78 4.63 -4.12
N ARG A 40 0.16 4.66 -3.15
CA ARG A 40 0.92 5.87 -2.82
C ARG A 40 1.86 6.27 -3.95
N PHE A 41 2.46 5.30 -4.62
CA PHE A 41 3.31 5.53 -5.78
C PHE A 41 2.52 6.07 -6.97
N GLU A 42 1.34 5.50 -7.26
CA GLU A 42 0.46 5.98 -8.32
C GLU A 42 -0.12 7.37 -8.00
N ALA A 43 -0.49 7.62 -6.74
CA ALA A 43 -0.90 8.95 -6.28
C ALA A 43 0.25 9.96 -6.41
N LEU A 44 1.46 9.59 -6.01
CA LEU A 44 2.65 10.42 -6.15
C LEU A 44 2.90 10.74 -7.63
N LEU A 45 2.96 9.72 -8.50
CA LEU A 45 3.07 9.84 -9.96
C LEU A 45 2.02 10.79 -10.56
N LYS A 46 0.77 10.70 -10.13
CA LYS A 46 -0.31 11.58 -10.58
C LYS A 46 -0.11 13.02 -10.10
N THR A 47 0.41 13.23 -8.89
CA THR A 47 0.71 14.55 -8.34
C THR A 47 2.00 15.18 -8.87
N THR A 48 2.96 14.36 -9.31
CA THR A 48 4.23 14.80 -9.92
C THR A 48 4.18 14.92 -11.43
N LYS A 49 3.01 14.71 -12.07
CA LYS A 49 2.73 15.14 -13.45
C LYS A 49 2.75 16.68 -13.53
N ASN A 50 3.96 17.22 -13.49
CA ASN A 50 4.35 18.44 -14.17
C ASN A 50 5.00 18.00 -15.49
N ASP A 51 4.92 18.80 -16.55
CA ASP A 51 5.47 18.50 -17.89
C ASP A 51 7.01 18.29 -17.92
N SER A 52 7.65 18.22 -16.75
CA SER A 52 9.10 18.26 -16.55
C SER A 52 9.71 17.01 -15.94
N LEU A 53 8.94 15.99 -15.53
CA LEU A 53 9.48 14.77 -14.92
C LEU A 53 9.17 13.55 -15.77
N THR A 54 10.24 12.92 -16.25
CA THR A 54 10.16 11.75 -17.12
C THR A 54 10.03 10.45 -16.32
N TYR A 55 9.48 9.41 -16.96
CA TYR A 55 9.23 8.12 -16.33
C TYR A 55 10.52 7.45 -15.81
N ASP A 56 11.65 7.75 -16.45
CA ASP A 56 12.97 7.22 -16.11
C ASP A 56 13.49 7.79 -14.78
N GLU A 57 13.37 9.10 -14.58
CA GLU A 57 13.77 9.78 -13.34
C GLU A 57 12.97 9.26 -12.13
N ILE A 58 11.69 8.96 -12.34
CA ILE A 58 10.84 8.40 -11.28
C ILE A 58 11.21 6.95 -10.96
N THR A 59 11.61 6.19 -11.97
CA THR A 59 12.03 4.80 -11.80
C THR A 59 13.36 4.72 -11.03
N GLU A 60 14.30 5.64 -11.29
CA GLU A 60 15.56 5.72 -10.55
C GLU A 60 15.36 6.05 -9.06
N GLU A 61 14.48 7.00 -8.74
CA GLU A 61 14.18 7.39 -7.35
C GLU A 61 13.61 6.20 -6.55
N VAL A 62 12.71 5.42 -7.17
CA VAL A 62 12.09 4.23 -6.54
C VAL A 62 13.12 3.12 -6.32
N GLU A 63 13.99 2.87 -7.29
CA GLU A 63 15.03 1.86 -7.18
C GLU A 63 16.12 2.26 -6.18
N SER A 64 16.40 3.55 -6.02
CA SER A 64 17.29 4.10 -4.97
C SER A 64 16.76 3.81 -3.56
N VAL A 65 15.47 4.04 -3.31
CA VAL A 65 14.82 3.74 -2.03
C VAL A 65 14.72 2.24 -1.74
N ARG A 66 14.55 1.40 -2.77
CA ARG A 66 14.51 -0.08 -2.62
C ARG A 66 15.85 -0.71 -2.26
N LYS A 67 16.96 -0.08 -2.62
CA LYS A 67 18.32 -0.57 -2.35
C LYS A 67 18.90 -0.10 -1.03
N SER A 68 18.22 0.81 -0.31
CA SER A 68 18.55 1.25 1.05
C SER A 68 17.88 0.39 2.11
#